data_AF-A0A8I0L8I3-F1
#
_entry.id   AF-A0A8I0L8I3-F1
#
_cell.length_a   1.000
_cell.length_b   1.000
_cell.length_c   1.000
_cell.angle_alpha   90.00
_cell.angle_beta   90.00
_cell.angle_gamma   90.00
#
_symmetry.space_group_name_H-M   'P 1'
#
loop_
_entity.id
_entity.type
_entity.pdbx_description
1 polymer ?
#
loop_
_entity_poly.entity_id
_entity_poly.type
_entity_poly.pdbx_seq_one_letter_code
_entity_poly.pdbx_strand_id
1 'polypeptide(L)' 'LGIYQTQEQVDNTPHIDGAKPGDLIYQDTNGDGNITWDDAIRIDETATPKIIYGFTLNGGWKGIDLNMFFQGQAKA' A
#
# COMPACT_ATOMS: atom_id res chain seq x y z
N LEU A 1 -0.46 -6.11 8.17
CA LEU A 1 -1.36 -6.44 9.29
C LEU A 1 -2.79 -6.09 8.90
N GLY A 2 -3.78 -6.57 9.64
CA GLY A 2 -5.19 -6.40 9.34
C GLY A 2 -5.95 -5.75 10.48
N ILE A 3 -7.14 -6.27 10.73
CA ILE A 3 -8.06 -5.84 11.79
C ILE A 3 -8.26 -7.00 12.76
N TYR A 4 -8.35 -6.72 14.06
CA TYR A 4 -8.68 -7.72 15.08
C TYR A 4 -10.05 -8.32 14.81
N GLN A 5 -10.13 -9.65 14.72
CA GLN A 5 -11.38 -10.39 14.50
C GLN A 5 -11.99 -10.87 15.82
N THR A 6 -11.17 -11.16 16.84
CA THR A 6 -11.62 -11.71 18.13
C THR A 6 -10.90 -11.05 19.29
N GLN A 7 -11.52 -11.12 20.48
CA GLN A 7 -10.93 -10.56 21.70
C GLN A 7 -9.63 -11.28 22.06
N GLU A 8 -9.59 -12.60 21.85
CA GLU A 8 -8.40 -13.41 22.06
C GLU A 8 -7.18 -12.92 21.25
N GLN A 9 -7.39 -12.36 20.05
CA GLN A 9 -6.30 -11.79 19.27
C GLN A 9 -5.76 -10.51 19.90
N VAL A 10 -6.64 -9.68 20.46
CA VAL A 10 -6.23 -8.48 21.21
C VAL A 10 -5.42 -8.91 22.42
N ASP A 11 -5.96 -9.82 23.22
CA ASP A 11 -5.36 -10.23 24.50
C ASP A 11 -3.98 -10.91 24.35
N ASN A 12 -3.75 -11.58 23.20
CA ASN A 12 -2.51 -12.32 22.93
C ASN A 12 -1.46 -11.53 22.12
N THR A 13 -1.67 -10.25 21.84
CA THR A 13 -0.73 -9.42 21.07
C THR A 13 -0.43 -8.11 21.76
N PRO A 14 0.74 -7.49 21.54
CA PRO A 14 0.95 -6.08 21.85
C PRO A 14 -0.12 -5.22 21.16
N HIS A 15 -0.83 -4.40 21.93
CA HIS A 15 -1.92 -3.57 21.44
C HIS A 15 -1.96 -2.22 22.16
N ILE A 16 -2.66 -1.26 21.56
CA ILE A 16 -2.94 0.03 22.21
C ILE A 16 -4.00 -0.20 23.28
N ASP A 17 -3.86 0.47 24.42
CA ASP A 17 -4.84 0.43 25.51
C ASP A 17 -6.27 0.66 25.00
N GLY A 18 -7.15 -0.30 25.32
CA GLY A 18 -8.57 -0.25 24.93
C GLY A 18 -8.89 -0.78 23.54
N ALA A 19 -7.93 -1.39 22.84
CA ALA A 19 -8.19 -2.10 21.58
C ALA A 19 -9.26 -3.19 21.76
N LYS A 20 -10.08 -3.38 20.73
CA LYS A 20 -11.16 -4.37 20.69
C LYS A 20 -11.29 -4.98 19.29
N PRO A 21 -12.05 -6.07 19.14
CA PRO A 21 -12.38 -6.61 17.82
C PRO A 21 -12.98 -5.51 16.91
N GLY A 22 -12.44 -5.40 15.70
CA GLY A 22 -12.76 -4.35 14.74
C GLY A 22 -11.70 -3.25 14.63
N ASP A 23 -10.78 -3.14 15.59
CA ASP A 23 -9.69 -2.15 15.52
C ASP A 23 -8.49 -2.64 14.69
N LEU A 24 -7.69 -1.69 14.23
CA LEU A 24 -6.47 -1.96 13.47
C LEU A 24 -5.41 -2.65 14.34
N ILE A 25 -4.72 -3.61 13.74
CA ILE A 25 -3.56 -4.27 14.35
C ILE A 25 -2.32 -3.47 13.98
N TYR A 26 -1.61 -2.94 14.98
CA TYR A 26 -0.33 -2.25 14.81
C TYR A 26 0.83 -3.23 14.95
N GLN A 27 1.92 -2.96 14.25
CA GLN A 27 3.14 -3.72 14.37
C GLN A 27 3.99 -3.11 15.47
N ASP A 28 4.41 -3.91 16.44
CA ASP A 28 5.56 -3.59 17.27
C ASP A 28 6.82 -3.70 16.40
N THR A 29 7.42 -2.57 16.05
CA THR A 29 8.54 -2.52 15.10
C THR A 29 9.89 -2.54 15.80
N ASN A 30 9.93 -2.22 17.09
CA ASN A 30 11.16 -2.19 17.88
C ASN A 30 11.34 -3.45 18.76
N GLY A 31 10.29 -4.26 18.91
CA GLY A 31 10.28 -5.54 19.63
C GLY A 31 10.20 -5.41 21.15
N ASP A 32 9.75 -4.27 21.68
CA ASP A 32 9.71 -4.01 23.13
C ASP A 32 8.40 -4.47 23.81
N GLY A 33 7.43 -4.94 23.03
CA GLY A 33 6.14 -5.46 23.50
C GLY A 33 5.09 -4.40 23.77
N ASN A 34 5.37 -3.11 23.51
CA ASN A 34 4.43 -2.00 23.66
C ASN A 34 4.19 -1.36 22.29
N ILE A 35 2.97 -0.90 22.05
CA ILE A 35 2.66 -0.12 20.84
C ILE A 35 2.71 1.37 21.20
N THR A 36 3.76 2.05 20.75
CA THR A 36 4.00 3.46 21.04
C THR A 36 4.35 4.26 19.78
N TRP A 37 4.69 5.55 19.95
CA TRP A 37 5.19 6.37 18.84
C TRP A 37 6.55 5.91 18.32
N ASP A 38 7.32 5.17 19.11
CA ASP A 38 8.60 4.60 18.67
C ASP A 38 8.41 3.49 17.62
N ASP A 39 7.17 3.01 17.45
CA ASP A 39 6.81 2.06 16.39
C ASP A 39 6.47 2.71 15.06
N ALA A 40 6.48 4.04 15.00
CA ALA A 40 6.18 4.77 13.78
C ALA A 40 7.35 4.67 12.79
N ILE A 41 7.19 3.82 11.78
CA ILE A 41 8.12 3.74 10.65
C ILE A 41 7.70 4.65 9.49
N ARG A 42 8.69 5.14 8.75
CA ARG A 42 8.43 5.92 7.53
C ARG A 42 7.98 4.99 6.41
N ILE A 43 6.82 5.28 5.84
CA ILE A 43 6.35 4.62 4.61
C ILE A 43 7.16 5.21 3.44
N ASP A 44 7.89 4.37 2.72
CA ASP A 44 8.72 4.77 1.57
C ASP A 44 7.91 4.83 0.25
N GLU A 45 6.67 5.30 0.36
CA GLU A 45 5.78 5.57 -0.76
C GLU A 45 5.40 7.04 -0.75
N THR A 46 5.46 7.66 -1.92
CA THR A 46 5.21 9.09 -2.12
C THR A 46 4.29 9.26 -3.31
N ALA A 47 3.57 10.38 -3.38
CA ALA A 47 2.75 10.72 -4.54
C ALA A 47 3.53 10.86 -5.87
N THR A 48 4.87 10.78 -5.84
CA THR A 48 5.70 10.78 -7.03
C THR A 48 5.81 9.36 -7.58
N PRO A 49 5.29 9.07 -8.78
CA PRO A 49 5.38 7.75 -9.39
C PRO A 49 6.84 7.39 -9.68
N LYS A 50 7.27 6.21 -9.22
CA LYS A 50 8.64 5.72 -9.48
C LYS A 50 8.80 5.22 -10.91
N ILE A 51 7.71 4.93 -11.62
CA ILE A 51 7.72 4.43 -12.99
C ILE A 51 6.72 5.22 -13.83
N ILE A 52 7.18 5.75 -14.96
CA ILE A 52 6.36 6.39 -15.98
C ILE A 52 6.63 5.66 -17.30
N TYR A 53 5.58 5.28 -18.01
CA TYR A 53 5.70 4.54 -19.26
C TYR A 53 4.69 5.02 -20.30
N GLY A 54 5.01 4.78 -21.56
CA GLY A 54 4.10 5.01 -22.66
C GLY A 54 4.55 4.25 -23.89
N PHE A 55 3.59 3.93 -24.75
CA PHE A 55 3.87 3.28 -26.02
C PHE A 55 2.89 3.76 -27.08
N THR A 56 3.37 3.76 -28.32
CA THR A 56 2.62 4.17 -29.49
C THR A 56 2.46 2.96 -30.40
N LEU A 57 1.25 2.74 -30.89
CA LEU A 57 0.95 1.76 -31.93
C LEU A 57 0.61 2.52 -33.21
N ASN A 58 1.31 2.18 -34.29
CA ASN A 58 1.16 2.80 -35.60
C ASN A 58 0.96 1.68 -36.62
N GLY A 59 -0.01 1.83 -37.52
CA GLY A 59 -0.23 0.86 -38.59
C GLY A 59 -1.02 1.45 -39.74
N GLY A 60 -0.63 1.09 -40.97
CA GLY A 60 -1.29 1.55 -42.18
C GLY A 60 -1.64 0.38 -43.10
N TRP A 61 -2.84 0.39 -43.69
CA TRP A 61 -3.27 -0.61 -44.66
C TRP A 61 -4.21 0.00 -45.72
N LYS A 62 -3.86 -0.17 -47.00
CA LYS A 62 -4.66 0.24 -48.18
C LYS A 62 -5.21 1.69 -48.10
N GLY A 63 -4.37 2.63 -47.64
CA GLY A 63 -4.74 4.05 -47.54
C GLY A 63 -5.51 4.41 -46.27
N ILE A 64 -5.63 3.50 -45.31
CA ILE A 64 -6.10 3.78 -43.94
C ILE A 64 -4.89 3.77 -43.00
N ASP A 65 -4.79 4.80 -42.18
CA ASP A 65 -3.77 4.92 -41.14
C ASP A 65 -4.40 4.93 -39.74
N LEU A 66 -3.84 4.15 -38.82
CA LEU A 66 -4.22 4.07 -37.43
C LEU A 66 -3.03 4.44 -36.55
N ASN A 67 -3.26 5.37 -35.62
CA ASN A 67 -2.30 5.72 -34.58
C ASN A 67 -3.00 5.69 -33.22
N MET A 68 -2.40 4.99 -32.26
CA MET A 68 -2.88 4.89 -30.88
C MET A 68 -1.73 5.21 -29.94
N PHE A 69 -2.00 5.97 -28.89
CA PHE A 69 -1.03 6.32 -27.86
C PHE A 69 -1.56 5.91 -26.49
N PHE A 70 -0.70 5.23 -25.71
CA PHE A 70 -0.98 4.83 -24.35
C PHE A 70 0.08 5.41 -23.44
N GLN A 71 -0.35 5.96 -22.31
CA GLN A 71 0.52 6.46 -21.25
C GLN A 71 0.01 5.95 -19.90
N GLY A 72 0.94 5.67 -18.98
CA GLY A 72 0.62 5.28 -17.62
C GLY A 72 1.77 5.53 -16.65
N GLN A 73 1.47 5.33 -15.38
CA GLN A 73 2.43 5.39 -14.29
C GLN A 73 2.22 4.20 -13.35
N ALA A 74 3.27 3.79 -12.65
CA ALA A 74 3.21 2.74 -11.64
C ALA A 74 4.12 3.09 -10.44
N LYS A 75 3.86 2.42 -9.32
CA LYS A 75 4.53 2.64 -8.03
C LYS A 75 4.42 4.10 -7.57
N ALA A 76 3.18 4.55 -7.41
CA ALA A 76 2.78 5.85 -6.88
C ALA A 76 2.09 5.68 -5.52
#